data_AF-A0A2T6FM19-F1
#
_entry.id   AF-A0A2T6FM19-F1
#
_cell.length_a   1.000
_cell.length_b   1.000
_cell.length_c   1.000
_cell.angle_alpha   90.00
_cell.angle_beta   90.00
_cell.angle_gamma   90.00
#
_symmetry.space_group_name_H-M   'P 1'
#
loop_
_entity.id
_entity.type
_entity.pdbx_description
1 polymer ?
#
loop_
_entity_poly.entity_id
_entity_poly.type
_entity_poly.pdbx_seq_one_letter_code
_entity_poly.pdbx_strand_id
1 'polypeptide(L)'
;MNDGVVTRFPYSPDRTKRLNLIKRIVPCQVSGRWLQFPEALHCQPDGTYMLINVMTDNGEGKERKLCELVLYKEDLEAILKYYVKT
;
A
#
# COMPACT_ATOMS: atom_id res chain seq x y z
N MET A 1 39.63 -17.76 -6.34
CA MET A 1 38.18 -17.72 -6.07
C MET A 1 37.67 -16.44 -6.72
N ASN A 2 36.84 -16.54 -7.76
CA ASN A 2 36.32 -15.36 -8.45
C ASN A 2 35.09 -14.88 -7.69
N ASP A 3 35.22 -13.74 -7.01
CA ASP A 3 34.11 -13.00 -6.44
C ASP A 3 33.26 -12.49 -7.61
N GLY A 4 32.17 -13.22 -7.89
CA GLY A 4 31.22 -12.83 -8.92
C GLY A 4 30.73 -11.41 -8.67
N VAL A 5 30.87 -10.54 -9.67
CA VAL A 5 30.35 -9.17 -9.63
C VAL A 5 28.85 -9.25 -9.40
N VAL A 6 28.41 -8.98 -8.17
CA VAL A 6 26.99 -8.84 -7.83
C VAL A 6 26.48 -7.59 -8.53
N THR A 7 25.92 -7.78 -9.73
CA THR A 7 25.31 -6.72 -10.51
C THR A 7 23.97 -6.38 -9.88
N ARG A 8 23.96 -5.35 -9.02
CA ARG A 8 22.71 -4.80 -8.49
C ARG A 8 21.99 -4.09 -9.64
N PHE A 9 21.01 -4.76 -10.23
CA PHE A 9 20.14 -4.14 -11.25
C PHE A 9 19.54 -2.84 -10.69
N PRO A 10 19.56 -1.74 -11.47
CA PRO A 10 19.06 -0.45 -11.01
C PRO A 10 17.60 -0.58 -10.57
N TYR A 11 17.32 0.00 -9.40
CA TYR A 11 16.02 0.01 -8.76
C TYR A 11 15.07 0.87 -9.61
N SER A 12 14.25 0.25 -10.46
CA SER A 12 13.30 1.01 -11.29
C SER A 12 12.05 1.38 -10.47
N PRO A 13 11.50 2.60 -10.63
CA PRO A 13 10.25 3.00 -9.99
C PRO A 13 9.09 2.03 -10.24
N ASP A 14 9.03 1.45 -11.43
CA ASP A 14 8.02 0.45 -11.80
C ASP A 14 8.16 -0.85 -11.00
N ARG A 15 9.40 -1.29 -10.76
CA ARG A 15 9.66 -2.46 -9.91
C ARG A 15 9.20 -2.20 -8.49
N THR A 16 9.47 -1.02 -7.95
CA THR A 16 9.03 -0.62 -6.61
C THR A 16 7.52 -0.56 -6.50
N LYS A 17 6.85 0.04 -7.48
CA LYS A 17 5.40 0.09 -7.56
C LYS A 17 4.81 -1.32 -7.58
N ARG A 18 5.37 -2.23 -8.41
CA ARG A 18 4.93 -3.63 -8.49
C ARG A 18 5.16 -4.38 -7.18
N LEU A 19 6.31 -4.21 -6.53
CA LEU A 19 6.61 -4.84 -5.24
C LEU A 19 5.67 -4.33 -4.15
N ASN A 20 5.36 -3.03 -4.14
CA ASN A 20 4.41 -2.45 -3.19
C ASN A 20 3.00 -3.02 -3.40
N LEU A 21 2.54 -3.18 -4.64
CA LEU A 21 1.24 -3.80 -4.92
C LEU A 21 1.18 -5.26 -4.46
N ILE A 22 2.23 -6.05 -4.69
CA ILE A 22 2.32 -7.43 -4.18
C ILE A 22 2.24 -7.45 -2.65
N LYS A 23 2.89 -6.48 -2.00
CA LYS A 23 2.84 -6.29 -0.55
C LYS A 23 1.56 -5.60 -0.06
N ARG A 24 0.64 -5.21 -0.96
CA ARG A 24 -0.59 -4.48 -0.64
C ARG A 24 -0.33 -3.13 0.05
N ILE A 25 0.75 -2.47 -0.36
CA ILE A 25 1.22 -1.19 0.15
C ILE A 25 0.90 -0.09 -0.86
N VAL A 26 0.34 1.01 -0.36
CA VAL A 26 0.23 2.27 -1.11
C VAL A 26 1.05 3.35 -0.37
N PRO A 27 2.19 3.77 -0.92
CA PRO A 27 3.06 4.74 -0.26
C PRO A 27 2.46 6.15 -0.30
N CYS A 28 2.60 6.88 0.81
CA CYS A 28 2.37 8.32 0.83
C CYS A 28 3.46 9.01 0.00
N GLN A 29 3.05 9.94 -0.88
CA GLN A 29 3.98 10.61 -1.80
C GLN A 29 4.80 11.71 -1.10
N VAL A 30 4.35 12.19 0.05
CA VAL A 30 4.93 13.36 0.74
C VAL A 30 5.56 13.02 2.09
N SER A 31 5.49 11.76 2.53
CA SER A 31 6.07 11.33 3.81
C SER A 31 6.39 9.83 3.80
N GLY A 32 7.22 9.36 4.73
CA GLY A 32 7.54 7.94 4.93
C GLY A 32 6.40 7.08 5.52
N ARG A 33 5.14 7.44 5.23
CA ARG A 33 3.94 6.72 5.66
C ARG A 33 3.38 5.90 4.52
N TRP A 34 2.59 4.87 4.82
CA TRP A 34 1.88 4.11 3.79
C TRP A 34 0.56 3.55 4.30
N LEU A 35 -0.34 3.26 3.36
CA LEU A 35 -1.48 2.41 3.62
C LEU A 35 -1.08 0.96 3.41
N GLN A 36 -1.42 0.10 4.35
CA GLN A 36 -1.26 -1.34 4.27
C GLN A 36 -2.64 -1.98 4.22
N PHE A 37 -2.97 -2.56 3.08
CA PHE A 37 -4.25 -3.23 2.84
C PHE A 37 -4.23 -4.67 3.37
N PRO A 38 -5.38 -5.19 3.81
CA PRO A 38 -5.49 -6.54 4.33
C PRO A 38 -5.36 -7.56 3.20
N GLU A 39 -5.09 -8.81 3.55
CA GLU A 39 -5.01 -9.90 2.57
C GLU A 39 -6.39 -10.30 2.01
N ALA A 40 -7.42 -10.21 2.84
CA ALA A 40 -8.80 -10.52 2.48
C ALA A 40 -9.72 -9.35 2.81
N LEU A 41 -10.79 -9.23 2.03
CA LEU A 41 -11.88 -8.29 2.28
C LEU A 41 -12.87 -8.90 3.27
N HIS A 42 -13.53 -8.06 4.05
CA HIS A 42 -14.67 -8.49 4.87
C HIS A 42 -15.96 -8.24 4.08
N CYS A 43 -16.56 -9.33 3.59
CA CYS A 43 -17.84 -9.27 2.89
C CYS A 43 -18.97 -9.49 3.90
N GLN A 44 -19.87 -8.53 4.02
CA GLN A 44 -21.11 -8.62 4.80
C GLN A 44 -22.33 -8.39 3.89
N PRO A 45 -23.55 -8.76 4.32
CA PRO A 45 -24.77 -8.57 3.52
C PRO A 45 -25.04 -7.11 3.13
N ASP A 46 -24.51 -6.15 3.89
CA ASP A 46 -24.66 -4.70 3.69
C ASP A 46 -23.51 -4.06 2.90
N GLY A 47 -22.46 -4.80 2.54
CA GLY A 47 -21.36 -4.31 1.71
C GLY A 47 -20.02 -4.99 1.97
N THR A 48 -19.00 -4.53 1.24
CA THR A 48 -17.63 -5.03 1.39
C THR A 48 -16.74 -3.98 2.04
N TYR A 49 -16.25 -4.23 3.25
CA TYR A 49 -15.33 -3.32 3.92
C TYR A 49 -13.91 -3.88 4.04
N MET A 50 -12.97 -2.95 4.21
CA MET A 50 -11.54 -3.20 4.39
C MET A 50 -11.04 -2.52 5.65
N LEU A 51 -10.21 -3.23 6.40
CA LEU A 51 -9.43 -2.68 7.52
C LEU A 51 -8.04 -2.32 7.01
N ILE A 52 -7.82 -1.04 6.73
CA ILE A 52 -6.57 -0.52 6.17
C ILE A 52 -5.75 0.08 7.29
N ASN A 53 -4.51 -0.37 7.44
CA ASN A 53 -3.60 0.19 8.44
C ASN A 53 -2.86 1.40 7.86
N VAL A 54 -2.80 2.50 8.60
CA VAL A 54 -1.89 3.61 8.31
C VAL A 54 -0.60 3.34 9.05
N MET A 55 0.47 3.13 8.30
CA MET A 55 1.78 2.72 8.81
C MET A 55 2.80 3.84 8.65
N THR A 56 3.86 3.81 9.46
CA THR A 56 5.03 4.70 9.37
C THR A 56 6.29 3.93 9.74
N ASP A 57 7.43 4.41 9.26
CA ASP A 57 8.74 4.09 9.84
C ASP A 57 9.03 5.11 10.96
N ASN A 58 9.56 4.65 12.08
CA ASN A 58 10.00 5.52 13.18
C ASN A 58 11.43 6.08 12.95
N GLY A 59 12.05 5.82 11.80
CA GLY A 59 13.40 6.28 11.46
C GLY A 59 14.51 5.33 11.91
N GLU A 60 14.16 4.28 12.67
CA GLU A 60 15.06 3.19 13.06
C GLU A 60 14.85 1.92 12.21
N GLY A 61 14.03 2.01 11.16
CA GLY A 61 13.64 0.88 10.33
C GLY A 61 12.59 -0.02 10.98
N LYS A 62 11.91 0.45 12.03
CA LYS A 62 10.81 -0.27 12.67
C LYS A 62 9.47 0.28 12.20
N GLU A 63 8.74 -0.57 11.49
CA GLU A 63 7.38 -0.28 11.06
C GLU A 63 6.45 -0.17 12.28
N ARG A 64 5.60 0.86 12.28
CA ARG A 64 4.59 1.10 13.32
C ARG A 64 3.26 1.48 12.69
N LYS A 65 2.17 0.90 13.22
CA LYS A 65 0.79 1.33 12.94
C LYS A 65 0.46 2.63 13.69
N LEU A 66 -0.02 3.63 12.97
CA LEU A 66 -0.53 4.89 13.51
C LEU A 66 -2.02 4.76 13.85
N CYS A 67 -2.82 4.26 12.91
CA CYS A 67 -4.25 4.01 13.09
C CYS A 67 -4.76 2.95 12.10
N GLU A 68 -6.04 2.60 12.24
CA GLU A 68 -6.78 1.75 11.32
C GLU A 68 -7.94 2.54 10.72
N LEU A 69 -8.18 2.35 9.42
CA LEU A 69 -9.32 2.90 8.71
C LEU A 69 -10.23 1.75 8.29
N VAL A 70 -11.52 1.86 8.62
CA VAL A 70 -12.57 0.99 8.09
C VAL A 70 -13.16 1.70 6.88
N LEU A 71 -12.97 1.16 5.69
CA LEU A 71 -13.50 1.76 4.45
C LEU A 71 -14.33 0.74 3.69
N TYR A 72 -15.51 1.14 3.24
CA TYR A 72 -16.30 0.39 2.26
C TYR A 72 -15.67 0.52 0.87
N LYS A 73 -15.59 -0.60 0.14
CA LYS A 73 -15.07 -0.64 -1.22
C LYS A 73 -15.93 0.23 -2.14
N GLU A 74 -17.23 0.19 -1.95
CA GLU A 74 -18.23 0.89 -2.75
C GLU A 74 -18.10 2.40 -2.62
N ASP A 75 -17.85 2.90 -1.40
CA ASP A 75 -17.61 4.34 -1.15
C ASP A 75 -16.34 4.83 -1.87
N LEU A 76 -15.25 4.06 -1.79
CA LEU A 76 -14.02 4.38 -2.49
C LEU A 76 -14.22 4.41 -4.01
N GLU A 77 -14.91 3.41 -4.56
CA GLU A 77 -15.22 3.36 -6.00
C GLU A 77 -16.11 4.51 -6.45
N ALA A 78 -17.13 4.86 -5.66
CA ALA A 78 -18.02 5.99 -5.96
C ALA A 78 -17.25 7.31 -5.97
N ILE A 79 -16.39 7.53 -4.97
CA ILE A 79 -15.53 8.70 -4.87
C ILE A 79 -14.58 8.78 -6.08
N LEU A 80 -13.91 7.67 -6.43
CA LEU A 80 -12.99 7.65 -7.57
C LEU A 80 -13.70 7.93 -8.89
N LYS A 81 -14.90 7.37 -9.12
CA LYS A 81 -15.72 7.68 -10.30
C LYS A 81 -16.11 9.16 -10.36
N TYR A 82 -16.36 9.80 -9.22
CA TYR A 82 -16.69 11.22 -9.16
C TYR A 82 -15.51 12.13 -9.54
N TYR A 83 -14.30 11.76 -9.11
CA TYR A 83 -13.08 12.52 -9.39
C TYR A 83 -12.52 12.27 -10.80
N VAL A 84 -12.80 11.11 -11.39
CA VAL A 84 -12.51 10.82 -12.79
C VAL A 84 -13.69 11.28 -13.66
N LYS A 85 -13.97 12.59 -13.66
CA LYS A 85 -14.73 13.22 -14.75
C LYS A 85 -13.76 13.45 -15.91
N THR A 86 -13.61 12.43 -16.75
CA THR A 86 -13.04 12.54 -18.10
C THR A 86 -14.15 12.34 -19.12
#